data_AF-A0A935WQD1-F1
#
_entry.id   AF-A0A935WQD1-F1
#
_cell.length_a   1.000
_cell.length_b   1.000
_cell.length_c   1.000
_cell.angle_alpha   90.00
_cell.angle_beta   90.00
_cell.angle_gamma   90.00
#
_symmetry.space_group_name_H-M   'P 1'
#
loop_
_entity.id
_entity.type
_entity.pdbx_description
1 polymer ?
#
loop_
_entity_poly.entity_id
_entity_poly.type
_entity_poly.pdbx_seq_one_letter_code
_entity_poly.pdbx_strand_id
1 'polypeptide(L)'
;MQVTLQGLNQSVDCDGRVYHVQTEHIARGGEHQVVSQVFIDGCVLSSRSSTHGGSSPIGKSIERLRQALSRQHEMLVKELRRGDFDEGSKPTGSGDISPLQTADIQTLMNEIPPEAASHFVQGCRLVHHVKAHWRTANELAPNRRELLMAEKLINKLGEVMASACDCLAQASMDVIVPNETNLHVEGKTPSAALIETQDVPRPYSTTDTLQAIQDPSEHVPASFSNAKYKAAEFFESGQAAMRSGRKDEALGFWEEAATLDPSNERYRTCVKKLKGMLVSAHNGRTGGADRA
;
A
#
# COMPACT_ATOMS: atom_id res chain seq x y z
N MET A 1 -3.28 12.14 -19.87
CA MET A 1 -4.45 12.07 -18.97
C MET A 1 -4.49 10.66 -18.40
N GLN A 2 -4.14 10.48 -17.14
CA GLN A 2 -4.13 9.17 -16.48
C GLN A 2 -5.57 8.84 -16.09
N VAL A 3 -6.18 7.84 -16.73
CA VAL A 3 -7.54 7.41 -16.38
C VAL A 3 -7.43 6.42 -15.22
N THR A 4 -7.74 6.88 -14.02
CA THR A 4 -7.84 6.00 -12.85
C THR A 4 -9.18 5.28 -12.93
N LEU A 5 -9.15 3.96 -13.10
CA LEU A 5 -10.34 3.13 -12.92
C LEU A 5 -10.57 2.94 -11.43
N GLN A 6 -11.79 3.26 -10.97
CA GLN A 6 -12.17 3.07 -9.57
C GLN A 6 -12.24 1.57 -9.28
N GLY A 7 -11.57 1.13 -8.20
CA GLY A 7 -11.69 -0.24 -7.70
C GLY A 7 -13.12 -0.55 -7.23
N LEU A 8 -13.47 -1.84 -7.21
CA LEU A 8 -14.75 -2.34 -6.71
C LEU A 8 -14.56 -2.90 -5.30
N ASN A 9 -15.34 -2.40 -4.35
CA ASN A 9 -15.34 -2.86 -2.96
C ASN A 9 -16.76 -3.30 -2.58
N GLN A 10 -16.91 -4.51 -2.07
CA GLN A 10 -18.19 -5.04 -1.64
C GLN A 10 -18.03 -5.88 -0.37
N SER A 11 -18.88 -5.62 0.63
CA SER A 11 -19.07 -6.52 1.76
C SER A 11 -20.15 -7.55 1.42
N VAL A 12 -19.89 -8.82 1.68
CA VAL A 12 -20.81 -9.94 1.42
C VAL A 12 -21.04 -10.70 2.72
N ASP A 13 -22.28 -10.76 3.17
CA ASP A 13 -22.70 -11.59 4.30
C ASP A 13 -23.00 -13.02 3.80
N CYS A 14 -22.28 -13.99 4.36
CA CYS A 14 -22.44 -15.42 4.10
C CYS A 14 -22.36 -16.17 5.43
N ASP A 15 -23.42 -16.90 5.77
CA ASP A 15 -23.54 -17.71 7.00
C ASP A 15 -23.16 -16.97 8.30
N GLY A 16 -23.55 -15.70 8.40
CA GLY A 16 -23.31 -14.86 9.57
C GLY A 16 -21.87 -14.33 9.67
N ARG A 17 -21.06 -14.54 8.63
CA ARG A 17 -19.72 -13.96 8.49
C ARG A 17 -19.74 -12.88 7.40
N VAL A 18 -19.09 -11.76 7.67
CA VAL A 18 -18.94 -10.68 6.68
C VAL A 18 -17.58 -10.78 6.02
N TYR A 19 -17.60 -11.02 4.73
CA TYR A 19 -16.42 -11.02 3.89
C TYR A 19 -16.32 -9.70 3.14
N HIS A 20 -15.09 -9.25 2.87
CA HIS A 20 -14.84 -8.08 2.04
C HIS A 20 -14.18 -8.53 0.73
N VAL A 21 -14.76 -8.14 -0.40
CA VAL A 21 -14.21 -8.37 -1.73
C VAL A 21 -13.73 -7.04 -2.29
N GLN A 22 -12.44 -6.96 -2.61
CA GLN A 22 -11.81 -5.79 -3.21
C GLN A 22 -11.23 -6.18 -4.56
N THR A 23 -11.49 -5.38 -5.60
CA THR A 23 -11.01 -5.62 -6.95
C THR A 23 -10.42 -4.33 -7.50
N GLU A 24 -9.13 -4.34 -7.79
CA GLU A 24 -8.36 -3.17 -8.21
C GLU A 24 -7.68 -3.39 -9.56
N HIS A 25 -7.46 -2.29 -10.27
CA HIS A 25 -6.64 -2.27 -11.47
C HIS A 25 -5.28 -1.68 -11.14
N ILE A 26 -4.23 -2.40 -11.52
CA ILE A 26 -2.83 -1.99 -11.41
C ILE A 26 -2.28 -1.85 -12.83
N ALA A 27 -1.65 -0.72 -13.14
CA ALA A 27 -0.90 -0.54 -14.38
C ALA A 27 0.60 -0.53 -14.07
N ARG A 28 1.36 -1.49 -14.61
CA ARG A 28 2.82 -1.58 -14.43
C ARG A 28 3.47 -1.90 -15.76
N GLY A 29 4.42 -1.07 -16.20
CA GLY A 29 5.20 -1.33 -17.43
C GLY A 29 4.36 -1.40 -18.72
N GLY A 30 3.20 -0.75 -18.77
CA GLY A 30 2.29 -0.84 -19.93
C GLY A 30 1.36 -2.05 -19.92
N GLU A 31 1.49 -2.95 -18.94
CA GLU A 31 0.55 -4.03 -18.69
C GLU A 31 -0.54 -3.57 -17.72
N HIS A 32 -1.78 -4.01 -17.97
CA HIS A 32 -2.91 -3.80 -17.10
C HIS A 32 -3.21 -5.09 -16.35
N GLN A 33 -3.24 -5.04 -15.03
CA GLN A 33 -3.52 -6.19 -14.19
C GLN A 33 -4.76 -5.90 -13.34
N VAL A 34 -5.67 -6.88 -13.25
CA VAL A 34 -6.82 -6.84 -12.35
C VAL A 34 -6.54 -7.77 -11.19
N VAL A 35 -6.35 -7.20 -10.02
CA VAL A 35 -6.14 -7.94 -8.77
C VAL A 35 -7.45 -7.95 -7.99
N SER A 36 -7.81 -9.09 -7.42
CA SER A 36 -8.97 -9.17 -6.54
C SER A 36 -8.66 -10.00 -5.31
N GLN A 37 -9.06 -9.50 -4.16
CA GLN A 37 -8.77 -10.08 -2.86
C GLN A 37 -10.07 -10.26 -2.07
N VAL A 38 -10.16 -11.39 -1.38
CA VAL A 38 -11.23 -11.69 -0.43
C VAL A 38 -10.63 -11.66 0.97
N PHE A 39 -11.24 -10.89 1.86
CA PHE A 39 -10.81 -10.73 3.24
C PHE A 39 -11.90 -11.15 4.22
N ILE A 40 -11.47 -11.65 5.39
CA ILE A 40 -12.28 -11.77 6.60
C ILE A 40 -11.44 -11.34 7.79
N ASP A 41 -11.95 -10.49 8.69
CA ASP A 41 -11.25 -10.01 9.89
C ASP A 41 -9.82 -9.48 9.65
N GLY A 42 -9.61 -8.85 8.48
CA GLY A 42 -8.29 -8.33 8.06
C GLY A 42 -7.31 -9.38 7.51
N CYS A 43 -7.71 -10.64 7.39
CA CYS A 43 -6.92 -11.71 6.79
C CYS A 43 -7.33 -11.94 5.33
N VAL A 44 -6.36 -12.01 4.42
CA VAL A 44 -6.60 -12.40 3.02
C VAL A 44 -6.86 -13.90 2.96
N LEU A 45 -8.05 -14.29 2.50
CA LEU A 45 -8.41 -15.69 2.25
C LEU A 45 -8.02 -16.14 0.85
N SER A 46 -8.16 -15.25 -0.13
CA SER A 46 -7.87 -15.53 -1.53
C SER A 46 -7.42 -14.28 -2.25
N SER A 47 -6.52 -14.46 -3.20
CA SER A 47 -6.05 -13.44 -4.12
C SER A 47 -6.07 -14.01 -5.53
N ARG A 48 -6.71 -13.30 -6.45
CA ARG A 48 -6.69 -13.60 -7.88
C ARG A 48 -6.13 -12.43 -8.64
N SER A 49 -5.32 -12.73 -9.65
CA SER A 49 -4.81 -11.73 -10.56
C SER A 49 -5.01 -12.20 -11.99
N SER A 50 -5.45 -11.29 -12.84
CA SER A 50 -5.50 -11.51 -14.28
C SER A 50 -4.78 -10.37 -15.01
N THR A 51 -3.92 -10.74 -15.94
CA THR A 51 -3.18 -9.79 -16.77
C THR A 51 -3.92 -9.57 -18.08
N HIS A 52 -4.19 -8.31 -18.40
CA HIS A 52 -4.79 -7.85 -19.63
C HIS A 52 -3.72 -7.14 -20.46
N GLY A 53 -2.92 -7.94 -21.17
CA GLY A 53 -1.95 -7.48 -22.15
C GLY A 53 -2.62 -7.15 -23.48
N GLY A 54 -2.27 -6.02 -24.09
CA GLY A 54 -2.61 -5.76 -25.47
C GLY A 54 -2.48 -4.31 -25.87
N SER A 55 -1.79 -4.09 -26.98
CA SER A 55 -1.65 -2.84 -27.75
C SER A 55 -2.98 -2.30 -28.31
N SER A 56 -4.10 -2.55 -27.64
CA SER A 56 -5.41 -2.11 -28.09
C SER A 56 -5.55 -0.59 -28.03
N PRO A 57 -6.33 0.02 -28.93
CA PRO A 57 -6.60 1.44 -28.90
C PRO A 57 -7.10 1.86 -27.52
N ILE A 58 -6.53 2.93 -26.97
CA ILE A 58 -6.70 3.40 -25.59
C ILE A 58 -8.18 3.37 -25.14
N GLY A 59 -9.12 3.79 -25.99
CA GLY A 59 -10.55 3.79 -25.66
C GLY A 59 -11.20 2.39 -25.53
N LYS A 60 -10.84 1.43 -26.41
CA LYS A 60 -11.36 0.04 -26.32
C LYS A 60 -10.71 -0.74 -25.17
N SER A 61 -9.51 -0.32 -24.75
CA SER A 61 -8.80 -0.92 -23.62
C SER A 61 -9.52 -0.65 -22.29
N ILE A 62 -9.97 0.59 -22.07
CA ILE A 62 -10.63 0.97 -20.81
C ILE A 62 -11.94 0.21 -20.59
N GLU A 63 -12.76 0.06 -21.63
CA GLU A 63 -14.03 -0.65 -21.49
C GLU A 63 -13.83 -2.15 -21.24
N ARG A 64 -12.86 -2.77 -21.92
CA ARG A 64 -12.48 -4.16 -21.65
C ARG A 64 -11.97 -4.35 -20.23
N LEU A 65 -11.20 -3.38 -19.73
CA LEU A 65 -10.66 -3.41 -18.38
C LEU A 65 -11.74 -3.24 -17.31
N ARG A 66 -12.74 -2.37 -17.54
CA ARG A 66 -13.94 -2.30 -16.69
C ARG A 66 -14.71 -3.61 -16.68
N GLN A 67 -14.93 -4.21 -17.86
CA GLN A 67 -15.60 -5.50 -17.96
C GLN A 67 -14.82 -6.60 -17.26
N ALA A 68 -13.48 -6.59 -17.34
CA ALA A 68 -12.62 -7.51 -16.63
C ALA A 68 -12.71 -7.35 -15.10
N LEU A 69 -12.63 -6.10 -14.61
CA LEU A 69 -12.82 -5.75 -13.20
C LEU A 69 -14.17 -6.29 -12.69
N SER A 70 -15.28 -5.93 -13.35
CA SER A 70 -16.63 -6.37 -12.96
C SER A 70 -16.78 -7.89 -13.02
N ARG A 71 -16.29 -8.53 -14.09
CA ARG A 71 -16.40 -9.99 -14.24
C ARG A 71 -15.62 -10.74 -13.17
N GLN A 72 -14.40 -10.31 -12.87
CA GLN A 72 -13.58 -10.94 -11.84
C GLN A 72 -14.18 -10.75 -10.45
N HIS A 73 -14.71 -9.54 -10.18
CA HIS A 73 -15.39 -9.23 -8.93
C HIS A 73 -16.64 -10.09 -8.72
N GLU A 74 -17.55 -10.12 -9.71
CA GLU A 74 -18.77 -10.92 -9.66
C GLU A 74 -18.50 -12.42 -9.50
N MET A 75 -17.43 -12.92 -10.14
CA MET A 75 -17.02 -14.32 -10.01
C MET A 75 -16.64 -14.64 -8.56
N LEU A 76 -15.81 -13.81 -7.91
CA LEU A 76 -15.44 -14.02 -6.50
C LEU A 76 -16.64 -13.92 -5.57
N VAL A 77 -17.55 -12.97 -5.79
CA VAL A 77 -18.77 -12.85 -4.99
C VAL A 77 -19.66 -14.09 -5.15
N LYS A 78 -19.73 -14.68 -6.34
CA LYS A 78 -20.48 -15.93 -6.59
C LYS A 78 -19.84 -17.14 -5.91
N GLU A 79 -18.52 -17.28 -5.98
CA GLU A 79 -17.76 -18.32 -5.28
C GLU A 79 -17.96 -18.22 -3.77
N LEU A 80 -17.97 -16.99 -3.25
CA LEU A 80 -18.18 -16.71 -1.84
C LEU A 80 -19.58 -17.10 -1.38
N ARG A 81 -20.61 -16.74 -2.15
CA ARG A 81 -21.99 -17.18 -1.88
C ARG A 81 -22.21 -18.68 -2.04
N ARG A 82 -21.30 -19.40 -2.71
CA ARG A 82 -21.35 -20.86 -2.86
C ARG A 82 -20.72 -21.58 -1.67
N GLY A 83 -20.02 -20.87 -0.78
CA GLY A 83 -19.27 -21.47 0.32
C GLY A 83 -17.87 -21.97 -0.09
N ASP A 84 -17.32 -21.50 -1.22
CA ASP A 84 -16.00 -21.96 -1.69
C ASP A 84 -14.85 -21.50 -0.79
N PHE A 85 -15.10 -20.56 0.11
CA PHE A 85 -14.11 -20.02 1.08
C PHE A 85 -14.41 -20.43 2.52
N ASP A 86 -15.30 -21.40 2.75
CA ASP A 86 -15.58 -21.91 4.08
C ASP A 86 -14.42 -22.77 4.60
N GLU A 87 -14.30 -22.87 5.93
CA GLU A 87 -13.20 -23.62 6.54
C GLU A 87 -13.25 -25.10 6.12
N GLY A 88 -12.32 -25.47 5.23
CA GLY A 88 -12.18 -26.84 4.72
C GLY A 88 -12.43 -26.99 3.22
N SER A 89 -13.00 -25.99 2.54
CA SER A 89 -13.06 -26.01 1.07
C SER A 89 -11.67 -25.70 0.49
N LYS A 90 -11.06 -26.69 -0.17
CA LYS A 90 -9.91 -26.38 -1.04
C LYS A 90 -10.44 -25.49 -2.17
N PRO A 91 -9.83 -24.32 -2.45
CA PRO A 91 -10.26 -23.46 -3.54
C PRO A 91 -10.24 -24.26 -4.83
N THR A 92 -11.40 -24.43 -5.46
CA THR A 92 -11.64 -25.40 -6.55
C THR A 92 -11.29 -24.84 -7.94
N GLY A 93 -10.42 -23.83 -8.02
CA GLY A 93 -10.09 -23.13 -9.26
C GLY A 93 -8.64 -23.33 -9.68
N SER A 94 -8.34 -24.45 -10.33
CA SER A 94 -7.11 -24.68 -11.11
C SER A 94 -7.30 -24.32 -12.59
N GLY A 95 -7.88 -23.15 -12.89
CA GLY A 95 -7.88 -22.62 -14.25
C GLY A 95 -6.62 -21.81 -14.44
N ASP A 96 -5.68 -22.31 -15.25
CA ASP A 96 -4.35 -21.75 -15.56
C ASP A 96 -4.18 -20.27 -15.17
N ILE A 97 -3.70 -20.09 -13.94
CA ILE A 97 -3.24 -18.83 -13.39
C ILE A 97 -1.77 -18.78 -13.78
N SER A 98 -1.38 -17.87 -14.69
CA SER A 98 0.01 -17.43 -14.70
C SER A 98 0.28 -16.85 -13.31
N PRO A 99 1.13 -17.49 -12.49
CA PRO A 99 1.38 -17.00 -11.16
C PRO A 99 1.99 -15.61 -11.32
N LEU A 100 1.37 -14.60 -10.70
CA LEU A 100 2.15 -13.48 -10.17
C LEU A 100 3.20 -14.16 -9.30
N GLN A 101 4.43 -14.14 -9.80
CA GLN A 101 5.31 -15.27 -9.60
C GLN A 101 5.50 -15.49 -8.10
N THR A 102 5.34 -16.73 -7.66
CA THR A 102 6.03 -17.19 -6.45
C THR A 102 7.49 -16.78 -6.52
N ALA A 103 8.08 -16.66 -7.71
CA ALA A 103 9.38 -16.05 -7.95
C ALA A 103 9.53 -14.58 -7.50
N ASP A 104 8.54 -13.71 -7.37
CA ASP A 104 8.80 -12.34 -6.87
C ASP A 104 8.95 -12.30 -5.35
N ILE A 105 8.07 -13.03 -4.63
CA ILE A 105 8.21 -13.23 -3.18
C ILE A 105 9.40 -14.16 -2.88
N GLN A 106 9.63 -15.19 -3.69
CA GLN A 106 10.76 -16.10 -3.57
C GLN A 106 12.07 -15.42 -3.98
N THR A 107 12.09 -14.49 -4.94
CA THR A 107 13.28 -13.68 -5.28
C THR A 107 13.59 -12.70 -4.15
N LEU A 108 12.58 -12.01 -3.62
CA LEU A 108 12.72 -11.21 -2.38
C LEU A 108 13.18 -12.07 -1.18
N MET A 109 12.68 -13.30 -1.04
CA MET A 109 13.10 -14.23 0.03
C MET A 109 14.45 -14.90 -0.23
N ASN A 110 14.91 -15.00 -1.48
CA ASN A 110 16.22 -15.55 -1.85
C ASN A 110 17.34 -14.51 -1.69
N GLU A 111 17.01 -13.21 -1.71
CA GLU A 111 17.95 -12.11 -1.40
C GLU A 111 18.12 -11.86 0.10
N ILE A 112 17.16 -12.31 0.91
CA ILE A 112 17.23 -12.27 2.38
C ILE A 112 17.98 -13.52 2.86
N PRO A 113 18.98 -13.40 3.77
CA PRO A 113 19.60 -14.57 4.38
C PRO A 113 18.52 -15.54 4.91
N PRO A 114 18.62 -16.85 4.67
CA PRO A 114 17.55 -17.81 5.02
C PRO A 114 17.17 -17.78 6.51
N GLU A 115 18.11 -17.38 7.35
CA GLU A 115 17.92 -17.14 8.79
C GLU A 115 16.98 -15.96 9.06
N ALA A 116 17.11 -14.84 8.33
CA ALA A 116 16.26 -13.67 8.47
C ALA A 116 14.84 -13.90 7.91
N ALA A 117 14.72 -14.62 6.78
CA ALA A 117 13.42 -15.04 6.24
C ALA A 117 12.68 -15.97 7.22
N SER A 118 13.41 -16.91 7.85
CA SER A 118 12.87 -17.81 8.88
C SER A 118 12.37 -17.03 10.11
N HIS A 119 13.16 -16.07 10.62
CA HIS A 119 12.75 -15.23 11.75
C HIS A 119 11.55 -14.34 11.44
N PHE A 120 11.46 -13.81 10.21
CA PHE A 120 10.30 -13.03 9.78
C PHE A 120 9.01 -13.87 9.78
N VAL A 121 9.06 -15.05 9.15
CA VAL A 121 7.91 -15.98 9.12
C VAL A 121 7.53 -16.44 10.53
N GLN A 122 8.50 -16.71 11.40
CA GLN A 122 8.26 -17.03 12.81
C GLN A 122 7.61 -15.85 13.56
N GLY A 123 8.05 -14.62 13.33
CA GLY A 123 7.47 -13.41 13.90
C GLY A 123 6.01 -13.20 13.49
N CYS A 124 5.70 -13.34 12.19
CA CYS A 124 4.32 -13.26 11.70
C CYS A 124 3.43 -14.35 12.32
N ARG A 125 3.92 -15.60 12.41
CA ARG A 125 3.18 -16.70 13.05
C ARG A 125 2.91 -16.44 14.54
N LEU A 126 3.88 -15.86 15.25
CA LEU A 126 3.74 -15.51 16.66
C LEU A 126 2.70 -14.41 16.86
N VAL A 127 2.72 -13.35 16.05
CA VAL A 127 1.71 -12.28 16.10
C VAL A 127 0.30 -12.84 15.85
N HIS A 128 0.15 -13.75 14.89
CA HIS A 128 -1.12 -14.42 14.63
C HIS A 128 -1.56 -15.31 15.80
N HIS A 129 -0.67 -16.12 16.37
CA HIS A 129 -0.98 -16.95 17.55
C HIS A 129 -1.40 -16.10 18.74
N VAL A 130 -0.68 -15.01 19.01
CA VAL A 130 -0.99 -14.10 20.11
C VAL A 130 -2.36 -13.45 19.87
N LYS A 131 -2.67 -12.99 18.64
CA LYS A 131 -4.01 -12.47 18.30
C LYS A 131 -5.12 -13.51 18.44
N ALA A 132 -4.88 -14.76 18.07
CA ALA A 132 -5.86 -15.83 18.18
C ALA A 132 -6.16 -16.16 19.66
N HIS A 133 -5.12 -16.40 20.47
CA HIS A 133 -5.27 -16.62 21.91
C HIS A 133 -5.88 -15.42 22.62
N TRP A 134 -5.57 -14.21 22.16
CA TRP A 134 -6.16 -12.99 22.66
C TRP A 134 -7.67 -12.94 22.50
N ARG A 135 -8.19 -13.28 21.32
CA ARG A 135 -9.64 -13.31 21.07
C ARG A 135 -10.32 -14.31 22.00
N THR A 136 -9.77 -15.51 22.11
CA THR A 136 -10.28 -16.52 23.04
C THR A 136 -10.24 -16.06 24.50
N ALA A 137 -9.18 -15.36 24.92
CA ALA A 137 -9.08 -14.80 26.27
C ALA A 137 -10.08 -13.64 26.50
N ASN A 138 -10.32 -12.80 25.49
CA ASN A 138 -11.29 -11.71 25.54
C ASN A 138 -12.75 -12.20 25.66
N GLU A 139 -13.04 -13.39 25.13
CA GLU A 139 -14.33 -14.06 25.31
C GLU A 139 -14.49 -14.65 26.72
N LEU A 140 -13.39 -15.01 27.39
CA LEU A 140 -13.39 -15.73 28.67
C LEU A 140 -13.13 -14.85 29.90
N ALA A 141 -12.67 -13.60 29.75
CA ALA A 141 -12.21 -12.77 30.87
C ALA A 141 -13.04 -11.47 31.07
N PRO A 142 -13.52 -11.17 32.31
CA PRO A 142 -14.31 -9.96 32.59
C PRO A 142 -13.50 -8.66 32.84
N ASN A 143 -12.17 -8.73 32.96
CA ASN A 143 -11.34 -7.56 33.31
C ASN A 143 -10.83 -6.79 32.08
N ARG A 144 -11.65 -5.85 31.62
CA ARG A 144 -11.43 -5.00 30.43
C ARG A 144 -10.12 -4.19 30.41
N ARG A 145 -9.50 -3.94 31.57
CA ARG A 145 -8.31 -3.07 31.70
C ARG A 145 -7.01 -3.77 31.30
N GLU A 146 -6.82 -5.01 31.72
CA GLU A 146 -5.66 -5.83 31.33
C GLU A 146 -5.75 -6.21 29.85
N LEU A 147 -7.00 -6.41 29.36
CA LEU A 147 -7.27 -6.58 27.95
C LEU A 147 -6.79 -5.36 27.13
N LEU A 148 -7.20 -4.15 27.51
CA LEU A 148 -6.76 -2.96 26.77
C LEU A 148 -5.23 -2.73 26.75
N MET A 149 -4.50 -3.19 27.78
CA MET A 149 -3.04 -3.10 27.79
C MET A 149 -2.36 -4.08 26.85
N ALA A 150 -2.80 -5.34 26.81
CA ALA A 150 -2.15 -6.31 25.94
C ALA A 150 -2.56 -6.15 24.46
N GLU A 151 -3.75 -5.62 24.15
CA GLU A 151 -4.07 -5.17 22.78
C GLU A 151 -3.10 -4.09 22.29
N LYS A 152 -2.79 -3.10 23.15
CA LYS A 152 -1.80 -2.06 22.83
C LYS A 152 -0.40 -2.64 22.59
N LEU A 153 0.01 -3.63 23.38
CA LEU A 153 1.29 -4.33 23.21
C LEU A 153 1.34 -5.10 21.89
N ILE A 154 0.26 -5.79 21.52
CA ILE A 154 0.17 -6.52 20.24
C ILE A 154 0.27 -5.57 19.05
N ASN A 155 -0.45 -4.44 19.11
CA ASN A 155 -0.38 -3.44 18.05
C ASN A 155 1.02 -2.82 17.97
N LYS A 156 1.66 -2.54 19.12
CA LYS A 156 3.03 -2.02 19.13
C LYS A 156 4.03 -3.02 18.57
N LEU A 157 3.86 -4.30 18.84
CA LEU A 157 4.69 -5.36 18.24
C LEU A 157 4.49 -5.42 16.72
N GLY A 158 3.26 -5.26 16.24
CA GLY A 158 2.95 -5.15 14.81
C GLY A 158 3.65 -3.97 14.13
N GLU A 159 3.63 -2.79 14.75
CA GLU A 159 4.35 -1.60 14.26
C GLU A 159 5.86 -1.82 14.16
N VAL A 160 6.46 -2.41 15.19
CA VAL A 160 7.90 -2.71 15.21
C VAL A 160 8.28 -3.69 14.10
N MET A 161 7.46 -4.72 13.89
CA MET A 161 7.67 -5.69 12.81
C MET A 161 7.53 -5.05 11.43
N ALA A 162 6.53 -4.16 11.23
CA ALA A 162 6.37 -3.43 9.98
C ALA A 162 7.57 -2.52 9.69
N SER A 163 8.03 -1.76 10.69
CA SER A 163 9.23 -0.92 10.57
C SER A 163 10.48 -1.74 10.26
N ALA A 164 10.63 -2.93 10.84
CA ALA A 164 11.75 -3.82 10.52
C ALA A 164 11.70 -4.32 9.07
N CYS A 165 10.51 -4.54 8.50
CA CYS A 165 10.35 -4.89 7.09
C CYS A 165 10.78 -3.75 6.18
N ASP A 166 10.37 -2.52 6.50
CA ASP A 166 10.75 -1.33 5.72
C ASP A 166 12.27 -1.12 5.71
N CYS A 167 12.94 -1.33 6.85
CA CYS A 167 14.40 -1.26 6.94
C CYS A 167 15.09 -2.36 6.13
N LEU A 168 14.55 -3.59 6.11
CA LEU A 168 15.07 -4.68 5.28
C LEU A 168 14.89 -4.39 3.79
N ALA A 169 13.75 -3.79 3.40
CA ALA A 169 13.49 -3.39 2.02
C ALA A 169 14.43 -2.26 1.56
N GLN A 170 14.73 -1.29 2.43
CA GLN A 170 15.70 -0.23 2.13
C GLN A 170 17.12 -0.77 1.99
N ALA A 171 17.54 -1.68 2.87
CA ALA A 171 18.87 -2.29 2.81
C ALA A 171 19.09 -3.14 1.54
N SER A 172 18.03 -3.73 0.96
CA SER A 172 18.09 -4.46 -0.32
C SER A 172 18.33 -3.52 -1.52
N MET A 173 17.82 -2.28 -1.48
CA MET A 173 18.01 -1.33 -2.58
C MET A 173 19.45 -0.79 -2.68
N ASP A 174 20.18 -0.72 -1.58
CA ASP A 174 21.57 -0.21 -1.58
C ASP A 174 22.61 -1.21 -2.11
N VAL A 175 22.25 -2.49 -2.27
CA VAL A 175 23.15 -3.55 -2.75
C VAL A 175 23.23 -3.62 -4.28
N ILE A 176 22.34 -2.93 -5.00
CA ILE A 176 22.29 -2.96 -6.48
C ILE A 176 22.98 -1.72 -7.06
N VAL A 177 24.32 -1.71 -7.02
CA VAL A 177 25.15 -0.87 -7.91
C VAL A 177 26.13 -1.81 -8.62
N PRO A 178 26.00 -2.04 -9.94
CA PRO A 178 26.96 -2.87 -10.65
C PRO A 178 28.29 -2.12 -10.81
N ASN A 179 29.35 -2.77 -10.36
CA ASN A 179 30.74 -2.39 -10.51
C ASN A 179 31.13 -2.53 -12.00
N GLU A 180 31.38 -1.43 -12.70
CA GLU A 180 31.92 -1.46 -14.07
C GLU A 180 33.38 -1.92 -14.05
N THR A 181 33.60 -3.21 -14.30
CA THR A 181 34.93 -3.74 -14.56
C THR A 181 35.31 -3.56 -16.03
N ASN A 182 36.27 -2.66 -16.24
CA ASN A 182 37.09 -2.58 -17.44
C ASN A 182 37.73 -3.95 -17.75
N LEU A 183 37.46 -4.47 -18.96
CA LEU A 183 38.21 -5.58 -19.54
C LEU A 183 38.87 -5.11 -20.84
N HIS A 184 40.15 -4.78 -20.69
CA HIS A 184 41.12 -4.51 -21.76
C HIS A 184 41.50 -5.85 -22.40
N VAL A 185 41.32 -6.01 -23.71
CA VAL A 185 41.86 -7.16 -24.45
C VAL A 185 42.74 -6.66 -25.60
N GLU A 186 44.02 -6.99 -25.48
CA GLU A 186 45.09 -6.74 -26.45
C GLU A 186 44.85 -7.43 -27.80
N GLY A 187 45.34 -6.79 -28.86
CA GLY A 187 45.12 -7.19 -30.24
C GLY A 187 46.02 -8.31 -30.77
N LYS A 188 45.65 -8.77 -31.97
CA LYS A 188 46.52 -9.45 -32.92
C LYS A 188 45.89 -9.41 -34.32
N THR A 189 46.46 -8.59 -35.19
CA THR A 189 46.35 -8.72 -36.66
C THR A 189 47.28 -9.84 -37.14
N PRO A 190 47.03 -10.44 -38.31
CA PRO A 190 47.71 -9.95 -39.51
C PRO A 190 46.91 -9.98 -40.84
N SER A 191 47.22 -8.98 -41.67
CA SER A 191 47.57 -9.07 -43.10
C SER A 191 46.49 -9.33 -44.19
N ALA A 192 46.14 -8.22 -44.85
CA ALA A 192 46.24 -7.93 -46.30
C ALA A 192 45.53 -8.79 -47.37
N ALA A 193 44.51 -8.20 -48.00
CA ALA A 193 44.25 -8.15 -49.46
C ALA A 193 43.12 -7.11 -49.69
N LEU A 194 43.39 -5.89 -50.16
CA LEU A 194 43.46 -5.47 -51.57
C LEU A 194 42.21 -5.81 -52.41
N ILE A 195 41.13 -5.02 -52.31
CA ILE A 195 40.17 -4.77 -53.42
C ILE A 195 39.63 -3.33 -53.34
N GLU A 196 40.06 -2.54 -54.32
CA GLU A 196 39.28 -1.69 -55.24
C GLU A 196 38.03 -0.94 -54.74
N THR A 197 38.09 0.38 -54.97
CA THR A 197 37.12 1.44 -54.71
C THR A 197 35.85 1.35 -55.56
N GLN A 198 34.68 1.44 -54.92
CA GLN A 198 33.45 1.94 -55.56
C GLN A 198 32.65 2.84 -54.61
N ASP A 199 32.16 3.93 -55.20
CA ASP A 199 31.31 4.98 -54.64
C ASP A 199 30.05 4.45 -53.94
N VAL A 200 29.83 4.87 -52.69
CA VAL A 200 28.56 4.75 -51.97
C VAL A 200 28.28 6.06 -51.23
N PRO A 201 27.04 6.60 -51.28
CA PRO A 201 26.71 7.93 -50.77
C PRO A 201 26.77 8.03 -49.24
N ARG A 202 27.22 9.20 -48.76
CA ARG A 202 27.37 9.57 -47.34
C ARG A 202 26.05 9.43 -46.56
N PRO A 203 26.04 8.78 -45.39
CA PRO A 203 24.96 8.95 -44.42
C PRO A 203 25.15 10.22 -43.58
N TYR A 204 24.03 10.77 -43.14
CA TYR A 204 23.91 12.00 -42.36
C TYR A 204 24.69 11.96 -41.05
N SER A 205 25.33 13.08 -40.73
CA SER A 205 26.06 13.38 -39.49
C SER A 205 25.07 13.56 -38.33
N THR A 206 25.15 12.70 -37.32
CA THR A 206 24.56 12.90 -35.99
C THR A 206 25.55 13.61 -35.08
N THR A 207 25.59 14.93 -35.17
CA THR A 207 26.17 15.82 -34.17
C THR A 207 25.39 17.11 -34.18
N ASP A 208 24.21 17.11 -33.55
CA ASP A 208 23.51 18.32 -33.11
C ASP A 208 22.28 17.95 -32.28
N THR A 209 22.45 17.53 -31.01
CA THR A 209 21.53 17.87 -29.90
C THR A 209 22.16 17.53 -28.54
N LEU A 210 23.21 18.26 -28.13
CA LEU A 210 23.64 18.29 -26.73
C LEU A 210 23.98 19.73 -26.34
N GLN A 211 22.95 20.56 -26.17
CA GLN A 211 23.04 21.83 -25.46
C GLN A 211 21.64 22.20 -24.96
N ALA A 212 21.33 21.78 -23.72
CA ALA A 212 20.47 22.47 -22.75
C ALA A 212 20.25 21.55 -21.53
N ILE A 213 21.28 21.38 -20.70
CA ILE A 213 21.08 21.06 -19.28
C ILE A 213 21.31 22.36 -18.53
N GLN A 214 20.22 23.09 -18.29
CA GLN A 214 20.12 24.06 -17.22
C GLN A 214 18.79 23.81 -16.50
N ASP A 215 18.93 23.52 -15.20
CA ASP A 215 17.94 23.32 -14.13
C ASP A 215 16.92 22.16 -14.18
N PRO A 216 17.06 21.19 -13.25
CA PRO A 216 15.94 20.43 -12.71
C PRO A 216 15.70 20.84 -11.24
N SER A 217 15.18 22.04 -11.04
CA SER A 217 14.43 22.40 -9.85
C SER A 217 12.98 22.58 -10.28
N GLU A 218 12.06 21.91 -9.59
CA GLU A 218 10.60 21.94 -9.76
C GLU A 218 9.99 20.98 -10.81
N HIS A 219 9.61 19.77 -10.37
CA HIS A 219 8.21 19.32 -10.34
C HIS A 219 8.14 17.82 -10.02
N VAL A 220 7.76 17.51 -8.77
CA VAL A 220 7.32 16.17 -8.39
C VAL A 220 5.89 16.28 -7.84
N PRO A 221 4.82 16.00 -8.59
CA PRO A 221 3.49 15.87 -8.03
C PRO A 221 3.20 14.39 -7.74
N ALA A 222 3.82 13.86 -6.68
CA ALA A 222 3.49 12.53 -6.13
C ALA A 222 3.12 12.58 -4.63
N SER A 223 2.87 13.76 -4.05
CA SER A 223 2.69 13.92 -2.58
C SER A 223 1.25 14.24 -2.12
N PHE A 224 0.32 14.59 -3.02
CA PHE A 224 -1.01 15.07 -2.62
C PHE A 224 -1.97 13.97 -2.11
N SER A 225 -1.74 12.70 -2.47
CA SER A 225 -2.55 11.57 -2.00
C SER A 225 -2.27 11.27 -0.53
N ASN A 226 -1.00 11.19 -0.14
CA ASN A 226 -0.59 10.80 1.21
C ASN A 226 -1.04 11.81 2.29
N ALA A 227 -0.95 13.12 2.00
CA ALA A 227 -1.34 14.17 2.94
C ALA A 227 -2.84 14.08 3.34
N LYS A 228 -3.73 13.74 2.40
CA LYS A 228 -5.17 13.64 2.67
C LYS A 228 -5.52 12.42 3.52
N TYR A 229 -4.89 11.28 3.27
CA TYR A 229 -5.06 10.09 4.11
C TYR A 229 -4.55 10.34 5.53
N LYS A 230 -3.35 10.90 5.66
CA LYS A 230 -2.77 11.23 6.97
C LYS A 230 -3.63 12.26 7.73
N ALA A 231 -4.20 13.24 7.03
CA ALA A 231 -5.14 14.18 7.62
C ALA A 231 -6.40 13.48 8.18
N ALA A 232 -6.92 12.46 7.49
CA ALA A 232 -8.05 11.66 7.96
C ALA A 232 -7.71 10.85 9.22
N GLU A 233 -6.54 10.22 9.28
CA GLU A 233 -6.08 9.47 10.46
C GLU A 233 -5.94 10.37 11.70
N PHE A 234 -5.36 11.56 11.53
CA PHE A 234 -5.29 12.56 12.60
C PHE A 234 -6.69 13.00 13.04
N PHE A 235 -7.62 13.17 12.09
CA PHE A 235 -8.98 13.53 12.43
C PHE A 235 -9.71 12.46 13.25
N GLU A 236 -9.54 11.18 12.91
CA GLU A 236 -10.08 10.04 13.68
C GLU A 236 -9.46 9.93 15.07
N SER A 237 -8.14 10.15 15.16
CA SER A 237 -7.42 10.15 16.44
C SER A 237 -7.93 11.27 17.37
N GLY A 238 -8.19 12.45 16.83
CA GLY A 238 -8.81 13.55 17.59
C GLY A 238 -10.25 13.22 18.04
N GLN A 239 -11.04 12.52 17.22
CA GLN A 239 -12.37 12.03 17.63
C GLN A 239 -12.28 11.00 18.77
N ALA A 240 -11.30 10.11 18.74
CA ALA A 240 -11.06 9.16 19.82
C ALA A 240 -10.67 9.88 21.12
N ALA A 241 -9.74 10.84 21.05
CA ALA A 241 -9.33 11.65 22.20
C ALA A 241 -10.51 12.44 22.81
N MET A 242 -11.39 13.01 21.98
CA MET A 242 -12.62 13.67 22.43
C MET A 242 -13.55 12.73 23.20
N ARG A 243 -13.79 11.52 22.69
CA ARG A 243 -14.62 10.51 23.37
C ARG A 243 -14.05 10.10 24.72
N SER A 244 -12.72 10.14 24.87
CA SER A 244 -12.04 9.91 26.14
C SER A 244 -11.96 11.13 27.06
N GLY A 245 -12.55 12.27 26.68
CA GLY A 245 -12.52 13.51 27.47
C GLY A 245 -11.18 14.27 27.43
N ARG A 246 -10.21 13.81 26.63
CA ARG A 246 -8.87 14.42 26.50
C ARG A 246 -8.92 15.53 25.44
N LYS A 247 -9.54 16.65 25.82
CA LYS A 247 -9.85 17.76 24.91
C LYS A 247 -8.61 18.46 24.36
N ASP A 248 -7.54 18.59 25.15
CA ASP A 248 -6.31 19.27 24.70
C ASP A 248 -5.57 18.42 23.65
N GLU A 249 -5.48 17.10 23.85
CA GLU A 249 -4.91 16.18 22.86
C GLU A 249 -5.73 16.14 21.57
N ALA A 250 -7.07 16.13 21.69
CA ALA A 250 -7.95 16.17 20.53
C ALA A 250 -7.75 17.43 19.68
N LEU A 251 -7.48 18.57 20.32
CA LEU A 251 -7.21 19.81 19.62
C LEU A 251 -5.95 19.70 18.77
N GLY A 252 -4.85 19.19 19.35
CA GLY A 252 -3.59 19.02 18.63
C GLY A 252 -3.75 18.13 17.38
N PHE A 253 -4.44 17.00 17.50
CA PHE A 253 -4.70 16.13 16.35
C PHE A 253 -5.52 16.80 15.25
N TRP A 254 -6.54 17.58 15.60
CA TRP A 254 -7.37 18.28 14.61
C TRP A 254 -6.67 19.48 13.97
N GLU A 255 -5.73 20.12 14.66
CA GLU A 255 -4.88 21.16 14.07
C GLU A 255 -3.92 20.59 13.04
N GLU A 256 -3.30 19.43 13.32
CA GLU A 256 -2.47 18.70 12.36
C GLU A 256 -3.28 18.28 11.12
N ALA A 257 -4.49 17.73 11.31
CA ALA A 257 -5.38 17.38 10.22
C ALA A 257 -5.74 18.61 9.34
N ALA A 258 -6.05 19.75 9.96
CA ALA A 258 -6.35 20.99 9.25
C ALA A 258 -5.13 21.61 8.54
N THR A 259 -3.93 21.34 9.03
CA THR A 259 -2.67 21.77 8.40
C THR A 259 -2.36 20.93 7.16
N LEU A 260 -2.61 19.62 7.24
CA LEU A 260 -2.39 18.69 6.13
C LEU A 260 -3.45 18.81 5.02
N ASP A 261 -4.70 19.13 5.36
CA ASP A 261 -5.77 19.42 4.39
C ASP A 261 -6.54 20.70 4.74
N PRO A 262 -6.00 21.89 4.37
CA PRO A 262 -6.63 23.18 4.65
C PRO A 262 -7.97 23.37 3.94
N SER A 263 -8.22 22.61 2.86
CA SER A 263 -9.46 22.70 2.07
C SER A 263 -10.64 22.09 2.81
N ASN A 264 -10.40 21.18 3.76
CA ASN A 264 -11.43 20.48 4.50
C ASN A 264 -12.03 21.35 5.61
N GLU A 265 -13.22 21.88 5.36
CA GLU A 265 -13.96 22.74 6.30
C GLU A 265 -14.33 22.03 7.61
N ARG A 266 -14.48 20.70 7.58
CA ARG A 266 -14.85 19.92 8.77
C ARG A 266 -13.76 20.03 9.84
N TYR A 267 -12.50 19.91 9.46
CA TYR A 267 -11.36 19.96 10.40
C TYR A 267 -11.27 21.34 11.06
N ARG A 268 -11.36 22.41 10.27
CA ARG A 268 -11.34 23.79 10.75
C ARG A 268 -12.50 24.11 11.69
N THR A 269 -13.69 23.61 11.38
CA THR A 269 -14.89 23.79 12.22
C THR A 269 -14.73 23.09 13.57
N CYS A 270 -14.21 21.86 13.58
CA CYS A 270 -13.92 21.11 14.81
C CYS A 270 -12.90 21.83 15.70
N VAL A 271 -11.79 22.33 15.12
CA VAL A 271 -10.77 23.13 15.84
C VAL A 271 -11.40 24.38 16.45
N LYS A 272 -12.14 25.17 15.67
CA LYS A 272 -12.78 26.41 16.14
C LYS A 272 -13.73 26.16 17.30
N LYS A 273 -14.58 25.13 17.19
CA LYS A 273 -15.55 24.76 18.24
C LYS A 273 -14.84 24.35 19.53
N LEU A 274 -13.82 23.49 19.43
CA LEU A 274 -13.10 22.98 20.60
C LEU A 274 -12.31 24.08 21.32
N LYS A 275 -11.66 24.99 20.58
CA LYS A 275 -11.02 26.18 21.16
C LYS A 275 -12.01 27.04 21.93
N GLY A 276 -13.20 27.30 21.37
CA GLY A 276 -14.25 28.05 22.07
C GLY A 276 -14.71 27.39 23.38
N MET A 277 -14.81 26.05 23.39
CA MET A 277 -15.15 25.29 24.60
C MET A 277 -14.04 25.38 25.67
N LEU A 278 -12.77 25.32 25.28
CA LEU A 278 -11.64 25.39 26.22
C LEU A 278 -11.51 26.78 26.85
N VAL A 279 -11.68 27.85 26.06
CA VAL A 279 -11.69 29.23 26.58
C VAL A 279 -12.85 29.45 27.56
N SER A 280 -14.04 28.95 27.23
CA SER A 280 -15.22 29.06 28.11
C SER A 280 -15.03 28.30 29.42
N ALA A 281 -14.41 27.12 29.37
CA ALA A 281 -14.10 26.31 30.55
C ALA A 281 -13.04 26.98 31.45
N HIS A 282 -12.07 27.69 30.86
CA HIS A 282 -11.06 28.42 31.62
C HIS A 282 -11.66 29.63 32.35
N ASN A 283 -12.46 30.45 31.65
CA ASN A 283 -13.10 31.63 32.24
C ASN A 283 -14.14 31.28 33.32
N GLY A 284 -14.82 30.14 33.19
CA GLY A 284 -15.75 29.66 34.22
C GLY A 284 -15.06 29.23 35.53
N ARG A 285 -13.77 28.90 35.51
CA ARG A 285 -13.00 28.53 36.71
C ARG A 285 -12.49 29.74 37.49
N THR A 286 -12.23 30.87 36.82
CA THR A 286 -11.66 32.06 37.46
C THR A 286 -12.71 33.00 38.05
N GLY A 287 -13.95 32.99 37.54
CA GLY A 287 -15.05 33.85 38.02
C GLY A 287 -15.73 33.41 39.33
N GLY A 288 -15.32 32.28 39.92
CA GLY A 288 -15.93 31.73 41.14
C GLY A 288 -15.18 32.02 42.45
N ALA A 289 -14.00 32.66 42.41
CA ALA A 289 -13.15 32.84 43.58
C ALA A 289 -13.38 34.16 44.36
N ASP A 290 -14.15 35.12 43.81
CA ASP A 290 -14.39 36.44 44.43
C ASP A 290 -15.77 36.61 45.08
N ARG A 291 -16.43 35.51 45.44
CA ARG A 291 -17.68 35.55 46.26
C ARG A 291 -17.54 34.65 47.48
N ALA A 292 -16.67 35.05 48.41
CA ALA A 292 -16.68 34.60 49.79
C ALA A 292 -16.34 35.79 50.70
#